data_AF-W7KPN0-F1
#
_entry.id   AF-W7KPN0-F1
#
_cell.length_a   1.000
_cell.length_b   1.000
_cell.length_c   1.000
_cell.angle_alpha   90.00
_cell.angle_beta   90.00
_cell.angle_gamma   90.00
#
_symmetry.space_group_name_H-M   'P 1'
#
loop_
_entity.id
_entity.type
_entity.pdbx_description
1 polymer ?
#
loop_
_entity_poly.entity_id
_entity_poly.type
_entity_poly.pdbx_seq_one_letter_code
_entity_poly.pdbx_strand_id
1 'polypeptide(L)'
;MKIEEAYRLFLLGEEREIEIREDLEVGGEMKEIPIGTRVLLNVRGRRRTVDLGFLYIANKCSKEFVRDYLNMDLSLEEIHEKYGVYTELEFVALNCLDEVKDLDAKEALGKLKAFILTRENRKHGL
;
A
#
# COMPACT_ATOMS: atom_id res chain seq x y z
N MET A 1 7.05 11.46 -9.72
CA MET A 1 5.81 12.16 -9.31
C MET A 1 5.65 12.14 -7.80
N LYS A 2 5.09 13.19 -7.19
CA LYS A 2 4.73 13.18 -5.76
C LYS A 2 3.35 12.56 -5.53
N ILE A 3 3.15 11.94 -4.36
CA ILE A 3 1.85 11.32 -4.01
C ILE A 3 0.71 12.33 -3.98
N GLU A 4 0.96 13.56 -3.54
CA GLU A 4 -0.05 14.62 -3.53
C GLU A 4 -0.49 15.01 -4.95
N GLU A 5 0.41 14.90 -5.92
CA GLU A 5 0.13 15.14 -7.32
C GLU A 5 -0.68 13.99 -7.93
N ALA A 6 -0.31 12.75 -7.62
CA ALA A 6 -1.10 11.56 -7.98
C ALA A 6 -2.54 11.63 -7.43
N TYR A 7 -2.69 12.05 -6.17
CA TYR A 7 -4.01 12.23 -5.57
C TYR A 7 -4.81 13.35 -6.25
N ARG A 8 -4.17 14.47 -6.60
CA ARG A 8 -4.84 15.53 -7.37
C ARG A 8 -5.31 15.02 -8.74
N LEU A 9 -4.47 14.26 -9.44
CA LEU A 9 -4.87 13.64 -10.70
C LEU A 9 -6.10 12.76 -10.48
N PHE A 10 -6.12 11.95 -9.42
CA PHE A 10 -7.24 11.05 -9.09
C PHE A 10 -8.56 11.80 -8.97
N LEU A 11 -8.54 12.94 -8.25
CA LEU A 11 -9.73 13.78 -8.11
C LEU A 11 -10.19 14.43 -9.42
N LEU A 12 -9.26 14.72 -10.34
CA LEU A 12 -9.56 15.39 -11.61
C LEU A 12 -10.04 14.42 -12.70
N GLY A 13 -9.64 13.14 -12.62
CA GLY A 13 -9.84 12.19 -13.70
C GLY A 13 -11.28 11.73 -13.90
N GLU A 14 -12.18 11.94 -12.93
CA GLU A 14 -13.52 11.28 -12.82
C GLU A 14 -13.49 9.73 -12.91
N GLU A 15 -12.34 9.13 -13.21
CA GLU A 15 -12.07 7.72 -13.34
C GLU A 15 -11.67 7.09 -12.00
N ARG A 16 -12.00 5.80 -11.83
CA ARG A 16 -11.72 5.06 -10.59
C ARG A 16 -10.25 4.64 -10.42
N GLU A 17 -9.44 4.68 -11.48
CA GLU A 17 -8.05 4.24 -11.45
C GLU A 17 -7.19 5.12 -12.37
N ILE A 18 -6.09 5.66 -11.84
CA ILE A 18 -5.12 6.46 -12.61
C ILE A 18 -3.84 5.68 -12.81
N GLU A 19 -3.36 5.63 -14.05
CA GLU A 19 -2.06 5.05 -14.37
C GLU A 19 -0.95 6.10 -14.25
N ILE A 20 0.06 5.80 -13.42
CA ILE A 20 1.26 6.62 -13.20
C ILE A 20 2.44 5.87 -13.81
N ARG A 21 3.14 6.51 -14.75
CA ARG A 21 4.22 5.87 -15.54
C ARG A 21 5.63 6.22 -15.09
N GLU A 22 5.74 6.96 -14.00
CA GLU A 22 6.99 7.41 -13.38
C GLU A 22 7.03 7.01 -11.90
N ASP A 23 8.21 7.01 -11.29
CA ASP A 23 8.37 6.64 -9.88
C ASP A 23 7.56 7.59 -8.97
N LEU A 24 6.89 7.00 -7.98
CA LEU A 24 6.05 7.73 -7.03
C LEU A 24 6.81 7.93 -5.72
N GLU A 25 6.82 9.16 -5.20
CA GLU A 25 7.60 9.50 -4.01
C GLU A 25 6.75 10.20 -2.95
N VAL A 26 7.08 9.96 -1.68
CA VAL A 26 6.51 10.69 -0.55
C VAL A 26 7.15 12.07 -0.45
N GLY A 27 6.39 13.12 -0.77
CA GLY A 27 6.86 14.50 -0.68
C GLY A 27 6.70 15.08 0.72
N GLY A 28 7.72 15.01 1.57
CA GLY A 28 7.64 15.59 2.92
C GLY A 28 6.63 14.86 3.82
N GLU A 29 5.76 15.58 4.52
CA GLU A 29 4.66 14.96 5.27
C GLU A 29 3.48 14.64 4.34
N MET A 30 3.18 13.34 4.23
CA MET A 30 2.04 12.87 3.45
C MET A 30 0.74 13.35 4.07
N LYS A 31 -0.10 13.99 3.25
CA LYS A 31 -1.45 14.40 3.67
C LYS A 31 -2.37 13.21 3.80
N GLU A 32 -3.44 13.36 4.59
CA GLU A 32 -4.48 12.33 4.69
C GLU A 32 -5.15 12.12 3.33
N ILE A 33 -5.19 10.86 2.90
CA ILE A 33 -5.78 10.42 1.63
C ILE A 33 -6.88 9.39 1.97
N PRO A 34 -8.10 9.53 1.40
CA PRO A 34 -9.18 8.57 1.63
C PRO A 34 -8.82 7.16 1.14
N ILE A 35 -9.25 6.14 1.91
CA ILE A 35 -9.20 4.74 1.49
C ILE A 35 -10.00 4.57 0.18
N GLY A 36 -9.50 3.74 -0.74
CA GLY A 36 -10.11 3.52 -2.05
C GLY A 36 -9.55 4.42 -3.15
N THR A 37 -8.60 5.30 -2.81
CA THR A 37 -7.86 6.11 -3.80
C THR A 37 -6.79 5.24 -4.47
N ARG A 38 -7.17 4.51 -5.52
CA ARG A 38 -6.28 3.55 -6.20
C ARG A 38 -5.57 4.16 -7.39
N VAL A 39 -4.28 3.86 -7.48
CA VAL A 39 -3.44 4.18 -8.64
C VAL A 39 -2.77 2.91 -9.15
N LEU A 40 -2.52 2.87 -10.44
CA LEU A 40 -1.74 1.84 -11.10
C LEU A 40 -0.35 2.41 -11.41
N LEU A 41 0.66 1.99 -10.65
CA LEU A 41 2.04 2.26 -11.00
C LEU A 41 2.44 1.36 -12.16
N ASN A 42 2.97 1.93 -13.23
CA ASN A 42 3.49 1.22 -14.38
C ASN A 42 4.84 1.83 -14.78
N VAL A 43 5.88 1.44 -14.06
CA VAL A 43 7.21 2.05 -14.18
C VAL A 43 8.15 0.99 -14.73
N ARG A 44 8.83 1.33 -15.84
CA ARG A 44 9.90 0.48 -16.43
C ARG A 44 9.44 -0.98 -16.67
N GLY A 45 8.18 -1.18 -17.04
CA GLY A 45 7.58 -2.48 -17.32
C GLY A 45 7.09 -3.26 -16.10
N ARG A 46 7.30 -2.75 -14.87
CA ARG A 46 6.74 -3.31 -13.64
C ARG A 46 5.43 -2.61 -13.29
N ARG A 47 4.42 -3.41 -12.92
CA ARG A 47 3.09 -2.90 -12.57
C ARG A 47 2.72 -3.22 -11.13
N ARG A 48 2.13 -2.26 -10.44
CA ARG A 48 1.65 -2.40 -9.05
C ARG A 48 0.40 -1.57 -8.85
N THR A 49 -0.66 -2.18 -8.35
CA THR A 49 -1.84 -1.45 -7.88
C THR A 49 -1.56 -1.01 -6.45
N VAL A 50 -1.75 0.28 -6.17
CA VAL A 50 -1.48 0.88 -4.85
C VAL A 50 -2.71 1.67 -4.43
N ASP A 51 -3.22 1.38 -3.24
CA ASP A 51 -4.20 2.21 -2.56
C ASP A 51 -3.48 3.29 -1.74
N LEU A 52 -3.58 4.55 -2.19
CA LEU A 52 -2.90 5.67 -1.56
C LEU A 52 -3.41 5.94 -0.14
N GLY A 53 -4.65 5.58 0.18
CA GLY A 53 -5.20 5.71 1.53
C GLY A 53 -4.58 4.71 2.49
N PHE A 54 -4.46 3.44 2.09
CA PHE A 54 -3.73 2.45 2.89
C PHE A 54 -2.23 2.74 2.96
N LEU A 55 -1.64 3.25 1.88
CA LEU A 55 -0.25 3.68 1.88
C LEU A 55 0.00 4.82 2.87
N TYR A 56 -0.94 5.77 3.00
CA TYR A 56 -0.89 6.82 4.02
C TYR A 56 -0.93 6.26 5.44
N ILE A 57 -1.80 5.29 5.70
CA ILE A 57 -1.85 4.61 7.00
C ILE A 57 -0.54 3.86 7.27
N ALA A 58 -0.02 3.12 6.28
CA ALA A 58 1.25 2.42 6.38
C ALA A 58 2.41 3.38 6.68
N ASN A 59 2.41 4.59 6.08
CA ASN A 59 3.44 5.60 6.28
C ASN A 59 3.50 6.11 7.73
N LYS A 60 2.37 6.09 8.46
CA LYS A 60 2.34 6.43 9.88
C LYS A 60 3.06 5.40 10.75
N CYS A 61 2.98 4.13 10.38
CA CYS A 61 3.63 3.04 11.12
C CYS A 61 5.08 2.82 10.69
N SER A 62 5.38 2.91 9.40
CA SER A 62 6.71 2.66 8.84
C SER A 62 6.92 3.43 7.53
N LYS A 63 7.64 4.54 7.66
CA LYS A 63 8.16 5.31 6.51
C LYS A 63 9.11 4.48 5.65
N GLU A 64 9.84 3.55 6.28
CA GLU A 64 10.77 2.67 5.58
C GLU A 64 10.03 1.72 4.63
N PHE A 65 8.96 1.07 5.12
CA PHE A 65 8.14 0.21 4.28
C PHE A 65 7.57 0.98 3.09
N VAL A 66 7.02 2.18 3.30
CA VAL A 66 6.42 2.96 2.19
C VAL A 66 7.47 3.36 1.16
N ARG A 67 8.65 3.81 1.60
CA ARG A 67 9.74 4.15 0.67
C ARG A 67 10.14 2.93 -0.18
N ASP A 68 10.34 1.79 0.47
CA ASP A 68 10.77 0.57 -0.21
C ASP A 68 9.63 0.00 -1.09
N TYR A 69 8.37 0.08 -0.65
CA TYR A 69 7.20 -0.34 -1.41
C TYR A 69 6.91 0.54 -2.63
N LEU A 70 7.26 1.82 -2.60
CA LEU A 70 7.15 2.68 -3.77
C LEU A 70 8.35 2.55 -4.72
N ASN A 71 9.45 1.99 -4.24
CA ASN A 71 10.62 1.73 -5.07
C ASN A 71 10.33 0.57 -6.04
N MET A 72 10.06 0.91 -7.30
CA MET A 72 9.72 -0.05 -8.34
C MET A 72 10.92 -0.92 -8.78
N ASP A 73 12.14 -0.58 -8.36
CA ASP A 73 13.31 -1.46 -8.51
C ASP A 73 13.26 -2.69 -7.60
N LEU A 74 12.50 -2.63 -6.49
CA LEU A 74 12.24 -3.78 -5.62
C LEU A 74 11.02 -4.58 -6.11
N SER A 75 11.25 -5.87 -6.33
CA SER A 75 10.19 -6.83 -6.65
C SER A 75 9.27 -7.06 -5.44
N LEU A 76 8.07 -7.56 -5.70
CA LEU A 76 7.15 -7.94 -4.62
C LEU A 76 7.70 -9.09 -3.76
N GLU A 77 8.58 -9.92 -4.32
CA GLU A 77 9.26 -10.98 -3.59
C GLU A 77 10.26 -10.39 -2.59
N GLU A 78 11.10 -9.44 -3.01
CA GLU A 78 12.02 -8.72 -2.10
C GLU A 78 11.28 -7.95 -1.01
N ILE A 79 10.12 -7.34 -1.34
CA ILE A 79 9.26 -6.71 -0.33
C ILE A 79 8.73 -7.76 0.67
N HIS A 80 8.30 -8.92 0.19
CA HIS A 80 7.79 -9.99 1.06
C HIS A 80 8.88 -10.59 1.94
N GLU A 81 10.08 -10.81 1.41
CA GLU A 81 11.23 -11.28 2.20
C GLU A 81 11.58 -10.31 3.33
N LYS A 82 11.53 -8.99 3.06
CA LYS A 82 11.89 -7.97 4.04
C LYS A 82 10.79 -7.69 5.07
N TYR A 83 9.53 -7.69 4.65
CA TYR A 83 8.41 -7.19 5.47
C TYR A 83 7.32 -8.23 5.76
N GLY A 84 7.41 -9.44 5.20
CA GLY A 84 6.42 -10.50 5.35
C GLY A 84 5.09 -10.24 4.63
N VAL A 85 5.03 -9.26 3.73
CA VAL A 85 3.80 -8.80 3.06
C VAL A 85 4.05 -8.47 1.60
N TYR A 86 3.00 -8.56 0.76
CA TYR A 86 3.08 -8.18 -0.65
C TYR A 86 2.48 -6.81 -0.95
N THR A 87 1.66 -6.24 -0.07
CA THR A 87 0.94 -4.99 -0.34
C THR A 87 0.91 -4.10 0.89
N GLU A 88 0.67 -2.82 0.67
CA GLU A 88 0.36 -1.85 1.72
C GLU A 88 -0.88 -2.26 2.53
N LEU A 89 -1.87 -2.90 1.90
CA LEU A 89 -3.05 -3.41 2.59
C LEU A 89 -2.69 -4.53 3.58
N GLU A 90 -1.87 -5.49 3.15
CA GLU A 90 -1.37 -6.56 4.03
C GLU A 90 -0.50 -5.98 5.16
N PHE A 91 0.35 -4.98 4.84
CA PHE A 91 1.16 -4.29 5.83
C PHE A 91 0.30 -3.64 6.92
N VAL A 92 -0.73 -2.91 6.50
CA VAL A 92 -1.66 -2.24 7.42
C VAL A 92 -2.42 -3.27 8.27
N ALA A 93 -2.90 -4.35 7.66
CA ALA A 93 -3.61 -5.41 8.38
C ALA A 93 -2.77 -6.03 9.50
N LEU A 94 -1.48 -6.30 9.24
CA LEU A 94 -0.60 -6.92 10.22
C LEU A 94 -0.11 -5.94 11.29
N ASN A 95 0.26 -4.72 10.89
CA ASN A 95 1.10 -3.83 11.68
C ASN A 95 0.42 -2.51 12.11
N CYS A 96 -0.68 -2.11 11.48
CA CYS A 96 -1.28 -0.77 11.64
C CYS A 96 -2.77 -0.77 11.95
N LEU A 97 -3.33 -1.89 12.41
CA LEU A 97 -4.78 -2.02 12.58
C LEU A 97 -5.38 -0.97 13.53
N ASP A 98 -4.59 -0.45 14.47
CA ASP A 98 -5.03 0.58 15.42
C ASP A 98 -5.06 1.99 14.82
N GLU A 99 -4.35 2.23 13.71
CA GLU A 99 -4.37 3.49 12.97
C GLU A 99 -5.61 3.62 12.05
N VAL A 100 -6.36 2.52 11.87
CA VAL A 100 -7.55 2.47 11.01
C VAL A 100 -8.77 2.92 11.81
N LYS A 101 -9.33 4.08 11.42
CA LYS A 101 -10.49 4.69 12.08
C LYS A 101 -11.84 4.15 11.58
N ASP A 102 -11.90 3.75 10.31
CA ASP A 102 -13.11 3.18 9.72
C ASP A 102 -13.34 1.76 10.26
N LEU A 103 -14.49 1.52 10.89
CA LEU A 103 -14.78 0.27 11.57
C LEU A 103 -14.99 -0.90 10.60
N ASP A 104 -15.59 -0.65 9.44
CA ASP A 104 -15.82 -1.68 8.43
C ASP A 104 -14.49 -2.08 7.78
N ALA A 105 -13.62 -1.11 7.49
CA ALA A 105 -12.27 -1.35 7.03
C ALA A 105 -11.46 -2.11 8.09
N LYS A 106 -11.57 -1.73 9.37
CA LYS A 106 -10.87 -2.40 10.47
C LYS A 106 -11.29 -3.87 10.62
N GLU A 107 -12.59 -4.16 10.52
CA GLU A 107 -13.12 -5.53 10.53
C GLU A 107 -12.63 -6.35 9.32
N ALA A 108 -12.65 -5.76 8.12
CA ALA A 108 -12.15 -6.41 6.91
C ALA A 108 -10.64 -6.72 7.01
N LEU A 109 -9.85 -5.78 7.52
CA LEU A 109 -8.43 -5.96 7.76
C LEU A 109 -8.15 -7.00 8.84
N GLY A 110 -8.99 -7.11 9.87
CA GLY A 110 -8.90 -8.17 10.87
C GLY A 110 -9.03 -9.57 10.25
N LYS A 111 -9.97 -9.75 9.32
CA LYS A 111 -10.11 -10.99 8.54
C LYS A 111 -8.91 -11.24 7.63
N LEU A 112 -8.42 -10.19 6.97
CA LEU A 112 -7.22 -10.27 6.12
C LEU A 112 -5.98 -10.68 6.94
N LYS A 113 -5.78 -10.12 8.13
CA LYS A 113 -4.72 -10.50 9.06
C LYS A 113 -4.75 -11.99 9.36
N ALA A 114 -5.92 -12.53 9.73
CA ALA A 114 -6.06 -13.96 10.01
C ALA A 114 -5.73 -14.83 8.78
N PHE A 115 -6.13 -14.39 7.59
CA PHE A 115 -5.80 -15.06 6.34
C PHE A 115 -4.28 -15.07 6.07
N ILE A 116 -3.60 -13.92 6.20
CA ILE A 116 -2.14 -13.81 5.97
C ILE A 116 -1.37 -14.75 6.92
N LEU A 117 -1.69 -14.71 8.22
CA LEU A 117 -1.05 -15.58 9.20
C LEU A 117 -1.24 -17.07 8.87
N THR A 118 -2.42 -17.44 8.38
CA THR A 118 -2.70 -18.82 7.93
C THR A 118 -1.88 -19.18 6.68
N ARG A 119 -1.75 -18.25 5.72
CA ARG A 119 -0.94 -18.44 4.49
C ARG A 119 0.53 -18.68 4.82
N GLU A 120 1.12 -17.87 5.69
CA GLU A 120 2.54 -17.99 6.04
C GLU A 120 2.81 -19.25 6.89
N ASN A 121 1.91 -19.62 7.81
CA ASN A 121 2.03 -20.88 8.55
C ASN A 121 2.00 -22.12 7.64
N ARG A 122 1.26 -22.07 6.51
CA ARG A 122 1.25 -23.17 5.52
C ARG A 122 2.53 -23.23 4.68
N LYS A 123 3.23 -22.11 4.49
CA LYS A 123 4.51 -22.08 3.76
C LYS A 123 5.67 -22.67 4.58
N HIS A 124 5.61 -22.59 5.90
CA HIS A 124 6.63 -23.09 6.83
C HIS A 124 6.27 -24.42 7.50
N GLY A 125 5.46 -25.26 6.84
CA GLY A 125 4.86 -26.47 7.41
C GLY A 125 5.83 -27.31 8.27
N LEU A 126 5.48 -27.44 9.54
CA LEU A 126 5.70 -28.64 10.35
C LEU A 126 4.90 -29.81 9.78
#